data_AF-A0A9D6SQT1-F1
#
_entry.id   AF-A0A9D6SQT1-F1
#
_cell.length_a   1.000
_cell.length_b   1.000
_cell.length_c   1.000
_cell.angle_alpha   90.00
_cell.angle_beta   90.00
_cell.angle_gamma   90.00
#
_symmetry.space_group_name_H-M   'P 1'
#
loop_
_entity.id
_entity.type
_entity.pdbx_description
1 polymer ?
#
loop_
_entity_poly.entity_id
_entity_poly.type
_entity_poly.pdbx_seq_one_letter_code
_entity_poly.pdbx_strand_id
1 'polypeptide(L)'
;MAAASALIHFPGAHGAELAARLDRPPEKPRAYALFAHCFTCSKDTLAAARISRALAAEGIAVLRFDFTGLGGSAGDFANTNFSSNIADL
;
A
#
# COMPACT_ATOMS: atom_id res chain seq x y z
N MET A 1 -21.69 -4.16 -6.30
CA MET A 1 -21.44 -2.98 -5.43
C MET A 1 -19.93 -2.74 -5.42
N ALA A 2 -19.45 -1.53 -5.70
CA ALA A 2 -18.03 -1.28 -5.91
C ALA A 2 -17.23 -1.36 -4.60
N ALA A 3 -16.00 -1.88 -4.67
CA ALA A 3 -15.05 -1.88 -3.55
C ALA A 3 -14.78 -0.45 -3.06
N ALA A 4 -14.73 -0.24 -1.75
CA ALA A 4 -14.45 1.05 -1.14
C ALA A 4 -12.95 1.23 -0.93
N SER A 5 -12.39 2.36 -1.35
CA SER A 5 -10.97 2.70 -1.16
C SER A 5 -10.82 3.78 -0.10
N ALA A 6 -10.07 3.52 0.96
CA ALA A 6 -9.81 4.48 2.04
C ALA A 6 -8.33 4.86 2.10
N LEU A 7 -8.03 6.13 2.35
CA LEU A 7 -6.68 6.60 2.69
C LEU A 7 -6.37 6.28 4.15
N ILE A 8 -5.17 5.78 4.40
CA ILE A 8 -4.69 5.40 5.73
C ILE A 8 -3.25 5.91 5.88
N HIS A 9 -2.87 6.28 7.11
CA HIS A 9 -1.48 6.50 7.49
C HIS A 9 -1.14 5.58 8.66
N PHE A 10 0.11 5.11 8.72
CA PHE A 10 0.61 4.28 9.81
C PHE A 10 2.12 4.46 9.98
N PRO A 11 2.68 4.21 11.18
CA PRO A 11 4.11 4.33 11.40
C PRO A 11 4.87 3.21 10.70
N GLY A 12 5.88 3.57 9.91
CA GLY A 12 6.85 2.68 9.29
C GLY A 12 7.95 2.24 10.26
N ALA A 13 8.84 1.38 9.79
CA ALA A 13 9.83 0.70 10.65
C ALA A 13 10.84 1.66 11.29
N HIS A 14 11.07 2.80 10.66
CA HIS A 14 11.99 3.84 11.13
C HIS A 14 11.27 5.05 11.74
N GLY A 15 9.97 4.91 12.06
CA GLY A 15 9.15 5.97 12.65
C GLY A 15 8.64 7.00 11.65
N ALA A 16 8.90 6.84 10.36
CA ALA A 16 8.31 7.66 9.31
C ALA A 16 6.84 7.28 9.12
N GLU A 17 5.95 8.26 8.98
CA GLU A 17 4.54 8.01 8.64
C GLU A 17 4.41 7.55 7.18
N LEU A 18 3.85 6.36 6.97
CA LEU A 18 3.65 5.76 5.65
C LEU A 18 2.24 6.01 5.15
N ALA A 19 2.13 6.48 3.90
CA ALA A 19 0.86 6.71 3.24
C ALA A 19 0.37 5.44 2.54
N ALA A 20 -0.89 5.09 2.78
CA ALA A 20 -1.50 3.87 2.28
C ALA A 20 -2.91 4.07 1.75
N ARG A 21 -3.36 3.08 0.98
CA ARG A 21 -4.74 2.91 0.53
C ARG A 21 -5.18 1.49 0.83
N LEU A 22 -6.35 1.39 1.44
CA LEU A 22 -7.02 0.13 1.72
C LEU A 22 -8.25 0.00 0.82
N ASP A 23 -8.15 -0.89 -0.16
CA ASP A 23 -9.25 -1.28 -1.03
C ASP A 23 -10.00 -2.46 -0.38
N ARG A 24 -11.28 -2.26 -0.02
CA ARG A 24 -12.10 -3.25 0.69
C ARG A 24 -13.29 -3.73 -0.14
N PRO A 25 -13.63 -5.03 -0.08
CA PRO A 25 -14.93 -5.51 -0.54
C PRO A 25 -16.07 -4.84 0.23
N PRO A 26 -17.30 -4.84 -0.32
CA PRO A 26 -18.49 -4.34 0.37
C PRO A 26 -18.88 -5.18 1.59
N GLU A 27 -18.53 -6.48 1.58
CA GLU A 27 -18.77 -7.41 2.69
C GLU A 27 -17.49 -7.66 3.50
N LYS A 28 -17.56 -8.53 4.52
CA LYS A 28 -16.40 -8.92 5.30
C LYS A 28 -15.34 -9.58 4.38
N PRO A 29 -14.08 -9.10 4.37
CA PRO A 29 -13.05 -9.71 3.55
C PRO A 29 -12.82 -11.17 3.90
N ARG A 30 -12.67 -12.03 2.89
CA ARG A 30 -12.29 -13.44 3.09
C ARG A 30 -10.80 -13.61 3.35
N ALA A 31 -10.01 -12.66 2.88
CA ALA A 31 -8.56 -12.60 3.04
C ALA A 31 -8.08 -11.15 2.91
N TYR A 32 -6.82 -10.93 3.27
CA TYR A 32 -6.11 -9.67 3.10
C TYR A 32 -4.86 -9.90 2.27
N ALA A 33 -4.53 -8.96 1.41
CA ALA A 33 -3.29 -8.95 0.64
C ALA A 33 -2.55 -7.62 0.84
N LEU A 34 -1.22 -7.70 0.83
CA LEU A 34 -0.33 -6.55 0.83
C LEU A 34 0.27 -6.39 -0.57
N PHE A 35 0.10 -5.22 -1.18
CA PHE A 35 0.74 -4.88 -2.44
C PHE A 35 2.01 -4.06 -2.17
N ALA A 36 3.16 -4.74 -2.21
CA ALA A 36 4.47 -4.08 -2.21
C ALA A 36 4.85 -3.72 -3.65
N HIS A 37 5.06 -2.43 -3.93
CA HIS A 37 5.44 -1.99 -5.27
C HIS A 37 6.96 -2.10 -5.50
N CYS A 38 7.38 -2.00 -6.75
CA CYS A 38 8.80 -2.01 -7.15
C CYS A 38 9.59 -0.79 -6.64
N PHE A 39 10.93 -0.86 -6.70
CA PHE A 39 11.81 0.27 -6.41
C PHE A 39 11.46 1.47 -7.30
N THR A 40 11.41 2.67 -6.71
CA THR A 40 10.97 3.96 -7.29
C THR A 40 9.54 4.01 -7.86
N CYS A 41 8.77 2.94 -7.72
CA CYS A 41 7.35 2.93 -8.03
C CYS A 41 6.53 3.61 -6.91
N SER A 42 5.22 3.64 -7.06
CA SER A 42 4.29 4.13 -6.03
C SER A 42 3.08 3.21 -5.92
N LYS A 43 2.44 3.22 -4.75
CA LYS A 43 1.13 2.63 -4.52
C LYS A 43 0.14 3.07 -5.59
N ASP A 44 0.18 4.30 -6.08
CA ASP A 44 -0.84 4.86 -6.99
C ASP A 44 -0.62 4.55 -8.49
N THR A 45 0.32 3.66 -8.83
CA THR A 45 0.44 3.18 -10.23
C THR A 45 -0.87 2.56 -10.72
N LEU A 46 -1.19 2.73 -12.01
CA LEU A 46 -2.42 2.18 -12.60
C LEU A 46 -2.51 0.66 -12.42
N ALA A 47 -1.39 -0.06 -12.51
CA ALA A 47 -1.33 -1.50 -12.30
C ALA A 47 -1.72 -1.86 -10.86
N ALA A 48 -1.08 -1.25 -9.85
CA ALA A 48 -1.37 -1.49 -8.44
C ALA A 48 -2.85 -1.19 -8.11
N ALA A 49 -3.36 -0.07 -8.61
CA ALA A 49 -4.75 0.33 -8.39
C ALA A 49 -5.76 -0.62 -9.05
N ARG A 50 -5.48 -1.11 -10.27
CA ARG A 50 -6.36 -2.06 -10.98
C ARG A 50 -6.34 -3.44 -10.34
N ILE A 51 -5.16 -3.96 -10.02
CA ILE A 51 -5.01 -5.27 -9.35
C ILE A 51 -5.73 -5.27 -8.01
N SER A 52 -5.55 -4.21 -7.21
CA SER A 52 -6.16 -4.14 -5.87
C SER A 52 -7.68 -4.06 -5.92
N ARG A 53 -8.24 -3.27 -6.84
CA ARG A 53 -9.70 -3.23 -7.03
C ARG A 53 -10.26 -4.55 -7.54
N ALA A 54 -9.54 -5.25 -8.42
CA ALA A 54 -9.96 -6.56 -8.91
C ALA A 54 -9.97 -7.60 -7.76
N LEU A 55 -8.91 -7.67 -6.95
CA LEU A 55 -8.84 -8.53 -5.78
C LEU A 55 -9.93 -8.19 -4.74
N ALA A 56 -10.20 -6.90 -4.52
CA ALA A 56 -11.28 -6.45 -3.63
C ALA A 56 -12.67 -6.84 -4.16
N ALA A 57 -12.88 -6.84 -5.48
CA ALA A 57 -14.11 -7.36 -6.08
C ALA A 57 -14.29 -8.87 -5.84
N GLU A 58 -13.19 -9.63 -5.76
CA GLU A 58 -13.17 -11.06 -5.42
C GLU A 58 -13.20 -11.34 -3.89
N GLY A 59 -13.43 -10.31 -3.07
CA GLY A 59 -13.56 -10.45 -1.62
C GLY A 59 -12.25 -10.38 -0.84
N ILE A 60 -11.12 -10.05 -1.49
CA ILE A 60 -9.80 -9.92 -0.85
C ILE A 60 -9.51 -8.44 -0.61
N ALA A 61 -9.45 -8.01 0.65
CA ALA A 61 -9.06 -6.63 0.94
C ALA A 61 -7.57 -6.43 0.65
N VAL A 62 -7.21 -5.32 0.01
CA VAL A 62 -5.82 -5.05 -0.39
C VAL A 62 -5.33 -3.76 0.23
N LEU A 63 -4.26 -3.85 1.01
CA LEU A 63 -3.50 -2.69 1.47
C LEU A 63 -2.35 -2.44 0.49
N ARG A 64 -2.23 -1.21 0.00
CA ARG A 64 -1.05 -0.76 -0.74
C ARG A 64 -0.51 0.48 -0.05
N PHE A 65 0.80 0.59 0.06
CA PHE A 65 1.45 1.71 0.72
C PHE A 65 2.67 2.14 -0.08
N ASP A 66 3.11 3.38 0.13
CA ASP A 66 4.41 3.83 -0.36
C ASP A 66 5.47 3.56 0.73
N PHE A 67 6.62 3.00 0.38
CA PHE A 67 7.72 2.81 1.34
C PHE A 67 8.26 4.13 1.89
N THR A 68 9.00 4.09 3.00
CA THR A 68 9.68 5.27 3.56
C THR A 68 10.48 6.01 2.48
N GLY A 69 10.28 7.33 2.36
CA GLY A 69 10.96 8.18 1.38
C GLY A 69 10.42 8.08 -0.06
N LEU A 70 9.31 7.37 -0.29
CA LEU A 70 8.67 7.25 -1.60
C LEU A 70 7.22 7.77 -1.59
N GLY A 71 6.78 8.29 -2.74
CA GLY A 71 5.39 8.66 -3.00
C GLY A 71 4.83 9.64 -1.96
N GLY A 72 3.75 9.23 -1.29
CA GLY A 72 3.11 10.03 -0.24
C GLY A 72 3.64 9.79 1.17
N SER A 73 4.61 8.90 1.36
CA SER A 73 5.17 8.56 2.67
C SER A 73 6.24 9.56 3.09
N ALA A 74 6.36 9.76 4.40
CA ALA A 74 7.42 10.58 5.00
C ALA A 74 8.79 9.88 4.88
N GLY A 75 9.84 10.62 5.25
CA GLY A 75 11.22 10.16 5.19
C GLY A 75 11.99 10.75 4.00
N ASP A 76 13.28 10.44 3.93
CA ASP A 76 14.18 10.91 2.87
C ASP A 76 14.48 9.76 1.90
N PHE A 77 14.23 9.99 0.61
CA PHE A 77 14.54 9.06 -0.47
C PHE A 77 16.01 8.62 -0.47
N ALA A 78 16.94 9.49 -0.06
CA ALA A 78 18.37 9.16 0.01
C ALA A 78 18.67 8.00 0.97
N ASN A 79 17.80 7.75 1.94
CA ASN A 79 17.91 6.65 2.88
C ASN A 79 17.13 5.39 2.43
N THR A 80 16.32 5.48 1.38
CA THR A 80 15.54 4.37 0.84
C THR A 80 16.43 3.38 0.11
N ASN A 81 16.46 2.13 0.58
CA ASN A 81 17.19 1.03 -0.01
C ASN A 81 16.42 -0.29 0.17
N PHE A 82 16.99 -1.39 -0.32
CA PHE A 82 16.34 -2.70 -0.23
C PHE A 82 16.04 -3.10 1.22
N SER A 83 17.01 -2.95 2.14
CA SER A 83 16.84 -3.33 3.54
C SER A 83 15.80 -2.47 4.25
N SER A 84 15.75 -1.16 3.99
CA SER A 84 14.71 -0.28 4.57
C SER A 84 13.32 -0.66 4.06
N ASN A 85 13.19 -1.00 2.76
CA ASN A 85 11.90 -1.44 2.20
C ASN A 85 11.44 -2.76 2.82
N ILE A 86 12.35 -3.70 3.10
CA ILE A 86 12.02 -4.94 3.81
C ILE A 86 11.61 -4.66 5.25
N ALA A 87 12.23 -3.68 5.91
CA ALA A 87 11.87 -3.32 7.29
C ALA A 87 10.43 -2.77 7.38
N ASP A 88 9.98 -2.02 6.37
CA ASP A 88 8.62 -1.46 6.30
C ASP A 88 7.52 -2.52 6.04
N LEU A 89 7.86 -3.77 5.71
CA LEU A 89 6.92 -4.89 5.52
C LEU A 89 6.68 -5.66 6.82
#